data_AF-A0A967R2F6-F1
#
_entry.id   AF-A0A967R2F6-F1
#
_cell.length_a   1.000
_cell.length_b   1.000
_cell.length_c   1.000
_cell.angle_alpha   90.00
_cell.angle_beta   90.00
_cell.angle_gamma   90.00
#
_symmetry.space_group_name_H-M   'P 1'
#
loop_
_entity.id
_entity.type
_entity.pdbx_description
1 polymer ?
#
loop_
_entity_poly.entity_id
_entity_poly.type
_entity_poly.pdbx_seq_one_letter_code
_entity_poly.pdbx_strand_id
1 'polypeptide(L)' 'VALAEAIRIPVIASGGIHDLDDVRALCAVAEAGIQGAITGRAIYEGTLDLAEAQKLADASE' A
#
# COMPACT_ATOMS: atom_id res chain seq x y z
N VAL A 1 -11.32 0.29 3.23
CA VAL A 1 -11.30 -1.14 2.85
C VAL A 1 -12.62 -1.73 2.39
N ALA A 2 -13.77 -1.06 2.56
CA ALA A 2 -15.10 -1.60 2.22
C ALA A 2 -15.23 -2.29 0.85
N LEU A 3 -14.55 -1.81 -0.21
CA LEU A 3 -14.56 -2.49 -1.51
C LEU A 3 -13.88 -3.86 -1.46
N ALA A 4 -12.71 -3.96 -0.84
CA ALA A 4 -11.95 -5.20 -0.74
C ALA A 4 -12.70 -6.25 0.10
N GLU A 5 -13.35 -5.82 1.18
CA GLU A 5 -14.19 -6.69 2.02
C GLU A 5 -15.47 -7.19 1.30
N ALA A 6 -15.96 -6.44 0.31
CA ALA A 6 -17.18 -6.78 -0.42
C ALA A 6 -16.96 -7.79 -1.56
N ILE A 7 -15.70 -8.07 -1.93
CA ILE A 7 -15.37 -8.92 -3.08
C ILE A 7 -14.33 -9.98 -2.70
N ARG A 8 -14.20 -11.02 -3.54
CA ARG A 8 -13.20 -12.08 -3.35
C ARG A 8 -11.98 -11.92 -4.24
N ILE A 9 -11.99 -10.92 -5.12
CA ILE A 9 -10.88 -10.64 -6.02
C ILE A 9 -9.92 -9.72 -5.27
N PRO A 10 -8.63 -10.08 -5.15
CA PRO A 10 -7.65 -9.24 -4.48
C PRO A 10 -7.58 -7.83 -5.09
N VAL A 11 -7.44 -6.83 -4.24
CA VAL A 11 -7.45 -5.41 -4.62
C VAL A 11 -6.05 -4.82 -4.54
N ILE A 12 -5.71 -3.99 -5.52
CA ILE A 12 -4.50 -3.15 -5.49
C ILE A 12 -4.92 -1.70 -5.23
N ALA A 13 -4.36 -1.07 -4.20
CA ALA A 13 -4.60 0.33 -3.88
C ALA A 13 -3.76 1.24 -4.79
N SER A 14 -4.38 2.13 -5.57
CA SER A 14 -3.66 2.89 -6.63
C SER A 14 -3.68 4.41 -6.46
N GLY A 15 -3.83 4.93 -5.24
CA GLY A 15 -3.85 6.38 -5.03
C GLY A 15 -3.73 6.80 -3.58
N GLY A 16 -3.21 8.01 -3.37
CA GLY A 16 -3.07 8.61 -2.04
C GLY A 16 -1.86 8.14 -1.23
N ILE A 17 -0.90 7.46 -1.84
CA ILE A 17 0.31 6.98 -1.17
C ILE A 17 1.42 8.01 -1.35
N HIS A 18 1.71 8.76 -0.29
CA HIS A 18 2.64 9.87 -0.24
C HIS A 18 3.96 9.52 0.47
N ASP A 19 3.90 8.73 1.55
CA ASP A 19 5.05 8.41 2.39
C ASP A 19 4.93 7.01 3.04
N LEU A 20 5.88 6.67 3.93
CA LEU A 20 5.92 5.37 4.61
C LEU A 20 4.76 5.16 5.60
N ASP A 21 4.11 6.21 6.08
CA ASP A 21 2.95 6.06 6.98
C ASP A 21 1.72 5.60 6.19
N ASP A 22 1.56 6.04 4.94
CA ASP A 22 0.52 5.50 4.06
C ASP A 22 0.75 4.00 3.76
N VAL A 23 2.01 3.60 3.58
CA VAL A 23 2.36 2.17 3.41
C VAL A 23 2.03 1.37 4.67
N ARG A 24 2.39 1.88 5.86
CA ARG A 24 2.02 1.26 7.14
C ARG A 24 0.50 1.11 7.29
N ALA A 25 -0.25 2.15 6.93
CA ALA A 25 -1.71 2.13 7.00
C ALA A 25 -2.31 1.07 6.05
N LEU A 26 -1.74 0.89 4.85
CA LEU A 26 -2.13 -0.17 3.94
C LEU A 26 -1.79 -1.57 4.47
N CYS A 27 -0.59 -1.77 5.01
CA CYS A 27 -0.17 -3.04 5.61
C CYS A 27 -1.09 -3.43 6.79
N ALA A 28 -1.47 -2.48 7.64
CA ALA A 28 -2.36 -2.70 8.77
C ALA A 28 -3.75 -3.23 8.38
N VAL A 29 -4.13 -3.11 7.09
CA VAL A 29 -5.41 -3.56 6.56
C VAL A 29 -5.26 -4.56 5.40
N ALA A 30 -4.08 -5.16 5.22
CA ALA A 30 -3.80 -6.11 4.14
C ALA A 30 -4.78 -7.30 4.14
N GLU A 31 -5.09 -7.82 5.33
CA GLU A 31 -6.04 -8.93 5.56
C GLU A 31 -7.47 -8.64 5.07
N ALA A 32 -7.82 -7.38 4.80
CA ALA A 32 -9.11 -7.02 4.20
C ALA A 32 -9.18 -7.34 2.68
N GLY A 33 -8.15 -7.98 2.12
CA GLY A 33 -8.07 -8.33 0.69
C GLY A 33 -7.26 -7.34 -0.15
N ILE A 34 -6.41 -6.50 0.48
CA ILE A 34 -5.48 -5.60 -0.21
C ILE A 34 -4.19 -6.38 -0.47
N GLN A 35 -3.90 -6.67 -1.74
CA GLN A 35 -2.72 -7.44 -2.15
C GLN A 35 -1.49 -6.56 -2.43
N GLY A 36 -1.68 -5.27 -2.67
CA GLY A 36 -0.56 -4.40 -2.96
C GLY A 36 -0.98 -2.97 -3.25
N ALA A 37 0.00 -2.17 -3.66
CA ALA A 37 -0.17 -0.76 -3.90
C ALA A 37 0.56 -0.28 -5.15
N ILE A 38 0.01 0.73 -5.82
CA ILE A 38 0.63 1.46 -6.92
C ILE A 38 0.86 2.90 -6.48
N THR A 39 2.12 3.31 -6.52
CA THR A 39 2.55 4.68 -6.22
C THR A 39 3.35 5.23 -7.39
N GLY A 40 3.27 6.55 -7.59
CA GLY A 40 3.91 7.23 -8.72
C GLY A 40 4.48 8.57 -8.28
N ARG A 41 3.60 9.58 -8.13
CA ARG A 41 4.01 10.96 -7.80
C ARG A 41 4.96 11.04 -6.59
N ALA A 42 4.71 10.28 -5.53
CA ALA A 42 5.55 10.26 -4.33
C ALA A 42 7.00 9.80 -4.58
N ILE A 43 7.21 8.91 -5.56
CA ILE A 43 8.55 8.48 -5.97
C ILE A 43 9.27 9.63 -6.69
N TYR A 44 8.56 10.34 -7.56
CA TYR A 44 9.14 11.48 -8.30
C TYR A 44 9.39 12.70 -7.41
N GLU A 45 8.55 12.92 -6.41
CA GLU A 45 8.69 14.01 -5.42
C GLU A 45 9.69 13.65 -4.30
N GLY A 46 10.12 12.39 -4.21
CA GLY A 46 11.06 11.91 -3.19
C GLY A 46 10.46 11.81 -1.79
N THR A 47 9.13 11.84 -1.67
CA THR A 47 8.41 11.75 -0.39
C THR A 47 8.26 10.32 0.08
N LEU A 48 8.44 9.36 -0.83
CA LEU A 48 8.46 7.93 -0.56
C LEU A 48 9.71 7.29 -1.17
N ASP A 49 10.52 6.66 -0.33
CA ASP A 49 11.57 5.76 -0.78
C ASP A 49 10.96 4.38 -1.10
N LEU A 50 11.06 3.96 -2.37
CA LEU A 50 10.46 2.69 -2.83
C LEU A 50 11.10 1.48 -2.15
N ALA A 51 12.41 1.49 -1.90
CA ALA A 51 13.10 0.36 -1.32
C ALA A 51 12.73 0.18 0.15
N GLU A 52 12.63 1.28 0.91
CA GLU A 52 12.16 1.24 2.29
C GLU A 52 10.68 0.86 2.38
N ALA A 53 9.85 1.36 1.46
CA ALA A 53 8.44 0.98 1.37
C ALA A 53 8.26 -0.53 1.14
N GLN A 54 9.03 -1.10 0.20
CA GLN A 54 8.99 -2.54 -0.09
C GLN A 54 9.44 -3.36 1.12
N LYS A 55 10.55 -3.00 1.77
CA LYS A 55 11.02 -3.69 2.99
C LYS A 55 9.97 -3.67 4.10
N LEU A 56 9.26 -2.55 4.25
CA LEU A 56 8.20 -2.41 5.24
C LEU A 56 7.02 -3.34 4.92
N ALA A 57 6.62 -3.42 3.65
CA ALA A 57 5.57 -4.32 3.21
C ALA A 57 5.95 -5.79 3.42
N ASP A 58 7.16 -6.20 3.04
CA ASP A 58 7.67 -7.57 3.21
C ASP A 58 7.78 -7.98 4.70
N ALA A 59 8.09 -7.03 5.59
CA ALA A 59 8.17 -7.28 7.02
C ALA A 59 6.80 -7.46 7.70
N SER A 60 5.72 -7.14 6.98
CA SER A 60 4.34 -7.22 7.47
C SER A 60 3.62 -8.48 7.01
N GLU A 61 4.29 -9.36 6.24
CA GLU A 61 3.83 -10.70 5.84
C GLU A 61 3.89 -11.73 6.98
#